data_AF-B7QLI4-F1
#
_entry.id   AF-B7QLI4-F1
#
_cell.length_a   1.000
_cell.length_b   1.000
_cell.length_c   1.000
_cell.angle_alpha   90.00
_cell.angle_beta   90.00
_cell.angle_gamma   90.00
#
_symmetry.space_group_name_H-M   'P 1'
#
loop_
_entity.id
_entity.type
_entity.pdbx_description
1 polymer ?
#
loop_
_entity_poly.entity_id
_entity_poly.type
_entity_poly.pdbx_seq_one_letter_code
_entity_poly.pdbx_strand_id
1 'polypeptide(L)'
;IVKEGGTAANVIPEHTEMEFTLRAQDRKNVLILKEKLENCFKAAATATGCSVEIKDGGPLVDNLISSEPMSKVFEAFARAVG
;
A
#
# COMPACT_ATOMS: atom_id res chain seq x y z
N ILE A 1 2.45 1.62 8.93
CA ILE A 1 2.19 2.02 10.35
C ILE A 1 2.39 0.78 11.19
N VAL A 2 3.15 0.85 12.29
CA VAL A 2 3.22 -0.25 13.27
C VAL A 2 2.03 -0.10 14.21
N LYS A 3 1.14 -1.10 14.25
CA LYS A 3 -0.04 -1.13 15.12
C LYS A 3 0.31 -1.68 16.49
N GLU A 4 1.15 -2.71 16.50
CA GLU A 4 1.65 -3.36 17.70
C GLU A 4 3.10 -3.77 17.47
N GLY A 5 3.99 -3.49 18.43
CA GLY A 5 5.43 -3.78 18.32
C GLY A 5 6.05 -4.26 19.63
N GLY A 6 5.23 -4.78 20.54
CA GLY A 6 5.64 -5.19 21.89
C GLY A 6 5.07 -4.32 23.00
N THR A 7 5.05 -4.87 24.21
CA THR A 7 4.39 -4.28 25.39
C THR A 7 5.37 -3.55 26.33
N ALA A 8 6.67 -3.88 26.27
CA ALA A 8 7.70 -3.27 27.10
C ALA A 8 9.06 -3.28 26.40
N ALA A 9 9.89 -2.26 26.65
CA ALA A 9 11.17 -2.07 25.96
C ALA A 9 12.22 -3.14 26.27
N ASN A 10 12.07 -3.83 27.41
CA ASN A 10 12.98 -4.86 27.91
C ASN A 10 12.43 -6.28 27.80
N VAL A 11 11.29 -6.46 27.13
CA VAL A 11 10.67 -7.77 26.89
C VAL A 11 10.71 -8.04 25.39
N ILE A 12 11.19 -9.22 25.01
CA ILE A 12 11.19 -9.64 23.60
C ILE A 12 9.72 -9.88 23.19
N PRO A 13 9.21 -9.18 22.16
CA PRO A 13 7.82 -9.34 21.74
C PRO A 13 7.60 -10.70 21.06
N GLU A 14 6.46 -11.32 21.35
CA GLU A 14 6.01 -12.54 20.67
C GLU A 14 5.23 -12.24 19.38
N HIS A 15 4.67 -11.04 19.26
CA HIS A 15 3.84 -10.61 18.14
C HIS A 15 4.12 -9.16 17.73
N THR A 16 3.92 -8.86 16.46
CA THR A 16 4.03 -7.51 15.88
C THR A 16 3.06 -7.40 14.72
N GLU A 17 2.28 -6.32 14.67
CA GLU A 17 1.31 -6.04 13.63
C GLU A 17 1.65 -4.73 12.93
N MET A 18 1.59 -4.73 11.59
CA MET A 18 1.85 -3.57 10.77
C MET A 18 0.82 -3.45 9.65
N GLU A 19 0.40 -2.21 9.37
CA GLU A 19 -0.51 -1.87 8.29
C GLU A 19 0.24 -1.09 7.19
N PHE A 20 0.14 -1.55 5.94
CA PHE A 20 0.78 -0.94 4.78
C PHE A 20 -0.25 -0.55 3.73
N THR A 21 -0.13 0.67 3.19
CA THR A 21 -0.89 1.12 2.02
C THR A 21 0.03 1.20 0.82
N LEU A 22 -0.32 0.48 -0.25
CA LEU A 22 0.44 0.48 -1.51
C LEU A 22 -0.24 1.38 -2.52
N ARG A 23 0.57 2.17 -3.24
CA ARG A 23 0.12 3.04 -4.33
C ARG A 23 1.11 2.96 -5.48
N ALA A 24 0.57 2.92 -6.70
CA ALA A 24 1.33 3.04 -7.93
C ALA A 24 0.46 3.75 -8.98
N GLN A 25 1.06 4.07 -10.14
CA GLN A 25 0.38 4.79 -11.21
C GLN A 25 -0.78 4.01 -11.84
N ASP A 26 -0.70 2.69 -11.83
CA ASP A 26 -1.71 1.79 -12.37
C ASP A 26 -1.80 0.49 -11.55
N ARG A 27 -2.87 -0.26 -11.80
CA ARG A 27 -3.15 -1.54 -11.14
C ARG A 27 -2.00 -2.54 -11.27
N LYS A 28 -1.41 -2.66 -12.45
CA LYS A 28 -0.35 -3.64 -12.73
C LYS A 28 0.85 -3.39 -11.84
N ASN A 29 1.24 -2.13 -11.71
CA ASN A 29 2.37 -1.73 -10.88
C ASN A 29 2.08 -1.92 -9.38
N VAL A 30 0.83 -1.73 -8.92
CA VAL A 30 0.46 -2.06 -7.53
C VAL A 30 0.62 -3.56 -7.26
N LEU A 31 0.21 -4.43 -8.19
CA LEU A 31 0.32 -5.88 -8.02
C LEU A 31 1.79 -6.34 -7.97
N ILE A 32 2.65 -5.78 -8.83
CA ILE A 32 4.10 -6.05 -8.79
C ILE A 32 4.70 -5.60 -7.45
N LEU A 33 4.29 -4.43 -6.95
CA LEU A 33 4.77 -3.92 -5.67
C LEU A 33 4.29 -4.79 -4.50
N LYS A 34 3.03 -5.25 -4.54
CA LYS A 34 2.45 -6.17 -3.54
C LYS A 34 3.26 -7.46 -3.47
N GLU A 35 3.52 -8.09 -4.61
CA GLU A 35 4.30 -9.33 -4.67
C GLU A 35 5.71 -9.16 -4.06
N LYS A 36 6.41 -8.08 -4.41
CA LYS A 36 7.73 -7.78 -3.84
C LYS A 36 7.68 -7.61 -2.33
N LEU A 37 6.70 -6.86 -1.84
CA LEU A 37 6.53 -6.62 -0.41
C LEU A 37 6.23 -7.92 0.34
N GLU A 38 5.32 -8.75 -0.18
CA GLU A 38 5.03 -10.06 0.41
C GLU A 38 6.27 -10.96 0.46
N ASN A 39 7.09 -10.95 -0.60
CA ASN A 39 8.33 -11.72 -0.64
C ASN A 39 9.34 -11.22 0.39
N CYS A 40 9.45 -9.91 0.62
CA CYS A 40 10.28 -9.36 1.69
C CYS A 40 9.84 -9.85 3.07
N PHE A 41 8.53 -9.85 3.36
CA PHE A 41 8.02 -10.35 4.63
C PHE A 41 8.23 -11.84 4.83
N LYS A 42 7.96 -12.66 3.79
CA LYS A 42 8.22 -14.10 3.82
C LYS A 42 9.71 -14.41 4.01
N ALA A 43 10.59 -13.65 3.35
CA ALA A 43 12.03 -13.80 3.50
C ALA A 43 12.50 -13.43 4.91
N ALA A 44 12.01 -12.32 5.48
CA ALA A 44 12.33 -11.91 6.85
C ALA A 44 11.87 -12.96 7.88
N ALA A 45 10.64 -13.47 7.73
CA ALA A 45 10.11 -14.54 8.57
C ALA A 45 10.99 -15.79 8.50
N THR A 46 11.34 -16.22 7.29
CA THR A 46 12.23 -17.37 7.08
C THR A 46 13.61 -17.18 7.70
N ALA A 47 14.23 -16.01 7.50
CA ALA A 47 15.57 -15.72 7.99
C ALA A 47 15.66 -15.62 9.52
N THR A 48 14.56 -15.21 10.18
CA THR A 48 14.48 -15.05 11.64
C THR A 48 13.87 -16.25 12.36
N GLY A 49 13.32 -17.22 11.62
CA GLY A 49 12.60 -18.36 12.18
C GLY A 49 11.19 -18.01 12.69
N CYS A 50 10.67 -16.82 12.37
CA CYS A 50 9.32 -16.39 12.68
C CYS A 50 8.32 -16.88 11.62
N SER A 51 7.02 -16.81 11.95
CA SER A 51 5.94 -16.92 10.98
C SER A 51 5.46 -15.54 10.52
N VAL A 52 4.81 -15.47 9.37
CA VAL A 52 4.16 -14.24 8.91
C VAL A 52 2.79 -14.55 8.31
N GLU A 53 1.81 -13.74 8.69
CA GLU A 53 0.47 -13.73 8.12
C GLU A 53 0.27 -12.39 7.40
N ILE A 54 -0.20 -12.43 6.15
CA ILE A 54 -0.43 -11.24 5.34
C ILE A 54 -1.91 -11.21 4.98
N LYS A 55 -2.58 -10.11 5.34
CA LYS A 55 -4.01 -9.88 5.08
C LYS A 55 -4.19 -8.66 4.21
N ASP A 56 -5.15 -8.74 3.28
CA ASP A 56 -5.58 -7.57 2.51
C ASP A 56 -6.43 -6.65 3.39
N GLY A 57 -5.94 -5.43 3.62
CA GLY A 57 -6.58 -4.44 4.50
C GLY A 57 -7.72 -3.63 3.87
N GLY A 58 -7.99 -3.81 2.58
CA GLY A 58 -9.03 -3.05 1.88
C GLY A 58 -9.07 -3.32 0.37
N PRO A 59 -10.04 -2.73 -0.35
CA PRO A 59 -10.19 -2.92 -1.78
C PRO A 59 -9.02 -2.31 -2.56
N LEU A 60 -8.61 -2.98 -3.63
CA LEU A 60 -7.71 -2.40 -4.62
C LEU A 60 -8.44 -1.33 -5.41
N VAL A 61 -8.02 -0.07 -5.26
CA VAL A 61 -8.57 1.06 -6.02
C VAL A 61 -7.74 1.26 -7.28
N ASP A 62 -8.39 1.17 -8.44
CA ASP A 62 -7.75 1.39 -9.73
C ASP A 62 -7.45 2.87 -9.98
N ASN A 63 -6.51 3.13 -10.89
CA ASN A 63 -6.14 4.48 -11.26
C ASN A 63 -7.30 5.20 -11.96
N LEU A 64 -7.45 6.49 -11.66
CA LEU A 64 -8.43 7.33 -12.32
C LEU A 64 -8.02 7.56 -13.78
N ILE A 65 -8.87 7.14 -14.71
CA ILE A 65 -8.72 7.43 -16.13
C ILE A 65 -9.59 8.65 -16.45
N SER A 66 -8.94 9.78 -16.70
CA SER A 66 -9.65 11.03 -17.01
C SER A 66 -10.15 11.04 -18.45
N SER A 67 -11.40 11.46 -18.63
CA SER A 67 -12.01 11.66 -19.95
C SER A 67 -11.42 12.90 -20.61
N GLU A 68 -10.67 12.74 -21.71
CA GLU A 68 -10.01 13.84 -22.40
C GLU A 68 -10.99 14.97 -22.83
N PRO A 69 -12.18 14.68 -23.41
CA PRO A 69 -13.15 15.74 -23.72
C PRO A 69 -13.59 16.53 -22.49
N MET A 70 -13.86 15.85 -21.36
CA MET A 70 -14.25 16.52 -20.13
C MET A 70 -13.11 17.35 -19.55
N SER A 71 -11.88 16.84 -19.58
CA SER A 71 -10.70 17.58 -19.14
C SER A 71 -10.51 18.88 -19.93
N LYS A 72 -10.72 18.84 -21.26
CA LYS A 72 -10.65 20.05 -22.11
C LYS A 72 -11.74 21.06 -21.78
N VAL A 73 -12.97 20.62 -21.53
CA VAL A 73 -14.07 21.52 -21.12
C VAL A 73 -13.74 22.15 -19.77
N PHE A 74 -13.31 21.35 -18.79
CA PHE A 74 -12.91 21.84 -17.48
C PHE A 74 -11.76 22.87 -17.58
N GLU A 75 -10.74 22.58 -18.38
CA GLU A 75 -9.61 23.49 -18.60
C GLU A 75 -10.05 24.82 -19.23
N ALA A 76 -10.92 24.78 -20.25
CA ALA A 76 -11.43 25.98 -20.90
C ALA A 76 -12.22 26.87 -19.92
N PHE A 77 -13.09 26.28 -19.10
CA PHE A 77 -13.79 27.00 -18.05
C PHE A 77 -12.83 27.57 -17.01
N ALA A 78 -11.90 26.76 -16.49
CA ALA A 78 -10.93 27.19 -15.48
C ALA A 78 -10.09 28.39 -15.94
N ARG A 79 -9.71 28.44 -17.23
CA ARG A 79 -9.00 29.60 -17.82
C ARG A 79 -9.88 30.84 -17.96
N ALA A 80 -11.16 30.66 -18.28
CA ALA A 80 -12.09 31.77 -18.49
C ALA A 80 -12.50 32.46 -17.18
N VAL A 81 -12.50 31.72 -16.06
CA VAL A 81 -12.93 32.21 -14.74
C VAL A 81 -11.79 32.59 -13.79
N GLY A 82 -10.55 32.66 -14.32
CA GLY A 82 -9.31 32.90 -13.56
C GLY A 82 -9.41 33.89 -12.42
#